data_AF-A0A9D4AB66-F1
#
_entry.id   AF-A0A9D4AB66-F1
#
_cell.length_a   1.000
_cell.length_b   1.000
_cell.length_c   1.000
_cell.angle_alpha   90.00
_cell.angle_beta   90.00
_cell.angle_gamma   90.00
#
_symmetry.space_group_name_H-M   'P 1'
#
loop_
_entity.id
_entity.type
_entity.pdbx_description
1 polymer ?
#
loop_
_entity_poly.entity_id
_entity_poly.type
_entity_poly.pdbx_seq_one_letter_code
_entity_poly.pdbx_strand_id
1 'polypeptide(L)'
;MFRALASVLLCCFFLEASYWVHFSYGDLTTCSGIVPMTERGDKISITDFGGVGDGQTPNTIAFRKAIYRIQHLRRRGGTLLFVPSGVYLTDSFNLTSHMTLYLARGAVIKATQDTSNWPLIAPLPSYGRGRERPGGRYMSFIHGDGLEDVVITGENGTIDGQGDIWWNMWRQRTLQFTRPSLVEFVNSRGIVISNVIFRNSPFWNIHPVYCSDVVIRYVTILAPPDSPNTDGIDPDSSSNVCIEDSFISTGDDLVAVKSGWDEYGIAYGHPSSYITVRRVTGSTPFAGVAVGSETSGGVENVLAENINLYNSGVGVHIKTNIGRGGVIKNITVSELFMENVRTGIKVAGDTGDHPDNNFNPNALPYVKDLTLKNIWGVNVQRAGWMHGIENATFTGICLSNITLQGTTGPRPSWNCNAIRGAAIEVSPQPCAELTSIEQSGSCASHS
;
A
#
# COMPACT_ATOMS: atom_id res chain seq x y z
N MET A 1 -30.42 -17.20 91.25
CA MET A 1 -31.18 -18.39 90.80
C MET A 1 -30.71 -18.72 89.39
N PHE A 2 -30.05 -19.89 89.19
CA PHE A 2 -29.72 -20.62 87.94
C PHE A 2 -29.11 -19.83 86.74
N ARG A 3 -27.78 -19.91 86.49
CA ARG A 3 -26.99 -20.89 85.67
C ARG A 3 -27.14 -20.75 84.14
N ALA A 4 -26.05 -20.39 83.45
CA ALA A 4 -25.44 -21.06 82.27
C ALA A 4 -24.43 -20.11 81.57
N LEU A 5 -23.12 -20.35 81.72
CA LEU A 5 -22.20 -21.00 80.77
C LEU A 5 -21.86 -20.14 79.53
N ALA A 6 -20.69 -19.51 79.59
CA ALA A 6 -20.02 -18.86 78.48
C ALA A 6 -19.23 -19.88 77.65
N SER A 7 -19.45 -19.91 76.33
CA SER A 7 -18.64 -20.65 75.36
C SER A 7 -18.04 -19.66 74.37
N VAL A 8 -16.70 -19.65 74.32
CA VAL A 8 -15.89 -18.90 73.37
C VAL A 8 -15.87 -19.65 72.05
N LEU A 9 -16.41 -19.06 70.98
CA LEU A 9 -16.28 -19.59 69.61
C LEU A 9 -15.11 -18.87 68.92
N LEU A 10 -14.10 -19.67 68.57
CA LEU A 10 -12.95 -19.27 67.78
C LEU A 10 -13.36 -19.24 66.29
N CYS A 11 -13.33 -18.08 65.65
CA CYS A 11 -13.65 -17.94 64.23
C CYS A 11 -12.35 -18.04 63.41
N CYS A 12 -12.16 -19.17 62.72
CA CYS A 12 -11.08 -19.35 61.75
C CYS A 12 -11.40 -18.55 60.47
N PHE A 13 -10.58 -17.53 60.16
CA PHE A 13 -10.58 -16.88 58.84
C PHE A 13 -9.63 -17.64 57.91
N PHE A 14 -10.20 -18.25 56.86
CA PHE A 14 -9.44 -18.71 55.70
C PHE A 14 -9.11 -17.51 54.81
N LEU A 15 -7.83 -17.20 54.63
CA LEU A 15 -7.36 -16.33 53.55
C LEU A 15 -7.13 -17.19 52.30
N GLU A 16 -7.97 -17.02 51.27
CA GLU A 16 -7.61 -17.42 49.92
C GLU A 16 -6.86 -16.27 49.24
N ALA A 17 -5.60 -16.48 48.91
CA ALA A 17 -4.81 -15.58 48.09
C ALA A 17 -5.16 -15.83 46.61
N SER A 18 -5.90 -14.92 46.00
CA SER A 18 -6.16 -14.92 44.56
C SER A 18 -4.90 -14.44 43.82
N TYR A 19 -4.17 -15.36 43.18
CA TYR A 19 -3.09 -15.01 42.27
C TYR A 19 -3.68 -14.49 40.96
N TRP A 20 -3.62 -13.18 40.76
CA TRP A 20 -3.86 -12.57 39.45
C TRP A 20 -2.66 -12.84 38.56
N VAL A 21 -2.80 -13.77 37.62
CA VAL A 21 -1.86 -13.92 36.51
C VAL A 21 -2.12 -12.75 35.55
N HIS A 22 -1.31 -11.70 35.64
CA HIS A 22 -1.25 -10.69 34.59
C HIS A 22 -0.55 -11.30 33.38
N PHE A 23 -1.35 -11.77 32.42
CA PHE A 23 -0.88 -11.91 31.05
C PHE A 23 -0.62 -10.50 30.52
N SER A 24 0.65 -10.10 30.46
CA SER A 24 1.09 -9.00 29.62
C SER A 24 0.88 -9.42 28.16
N TYR A 25 -0.27 -9.07 27.59
CA TYR A 25 -0.37 -8.96 26.14
C TYR A 25 0.69 -7.95 25.72
N GLY A 26 1.76 -8.38 25.04
CA GLY A 26 2.68 -7.42 24.42
C GLY A 26 1.87 -6.49 23.53
N ASP A 27 2.09 -5.18 23.66
CA ASP A 27 1.38 -4.19 22.85
C ASP A 27 1.49 -4.57 21.37
N LEU A 28 0.34 -4.79 20.73
CA LEU A 28 0.30 -5.12 19.31
C LEU A 28 0.87 -3.93 18.52
N THR A 29 2.00 -4.13 17.85
CA THR A 29 2.62 -3.09 17.01
C THR A 29 1.61 -2.60 15.96
N THR A 30 1.34 -1.29 15.95
CA THR A 30 0.28 -0.67 15.14
C THR A 30 0.77 0.64 14.51
N CYS A 31 0.14 1.04 13.41
CA CYS A 31 0.25 2.36 12.80
C CYS A 31 -0.47 3.45 13.62
N SER A 32 -1.30 3.06 14.59
CA SER A 32 -2.02 3.99 15.46
C SER A 32 -1.06 4.96 16.14
N GLY A 33 -1.34 6.26 16.03
CA GLY A 33 -0.54 7.31 16.68
C GLY A 33 0.63 7.83 15.85
N ILE A 34 0.99 7.21 14.71
CA ILE A 34 1.96 7.78 13.76
C ILE A 34 1.44 9.13 13.24
N VAL A 35 0.17 9.14 12.81
CA VAL A 35 -0.58 10.35 12.53
C VAL A 35 -1.73 10.41 13.53
N PRO A 36 -1.85 11.48 14.35
CA PRO A 36 -2.98 11.65 15.24
C PRO A 36 -4.29 11.69 14.45
N MET A 37 -5.25 10.84 14.82
CA MET A 37 -6.60 10.95 14.27
C MET A 37 -7.27 12.18 14.88
N THR A 38 -7.56 13.19 14.06
CA THR A 38 -8.17 14.44 14.53
C THR A 38 -9.69 14.35 14.48
N GLU A 39 -10.35 14.41 15.63
CA GLU A 39 -11.80 14.66 15.70
C GLU A 39 -12.11 16.13 15.41
N ARG A 40 -13.02 16.38 14.46
CA ARG A 40 -13.40 17.73 14.04
C ARG A 40 -14.68 18.16 14.76
N GLY A 41 -14.63 19.28 15.48
CA GLY A 41 -15.79 19.83 16.17
C GLY A 41 -16.81 20.49 15.23
N ASP A 42 -16.36 21.02 14.09
CA ASP A 42 -17.24 21.59 13.06
C ASP A 42 -17.62 20.53 12.03
N LYS A 43 -18.92 20.41 11.73
CA LYS A 43 -19.48 19.43 10.79
C LYS A 43 -20.43 20.11 9.82
N ILE A 44 -20.26 19.83 8.53
CA ILE A 44 -21.16 20.24 7.45
C ILE A 44 -21.55 19.01 6.62
N SER A 45 -22.74 18.99 6.03
CA SER A 45 -23.16 17.93 5.11
C SER A 45 -23.00 18.37 3.66
N ILE A 46 -22.68 17.44 2.77
CA ILE A 46 -22.73 17.69 1.32
C ILE A 46 -24.13 18.16 0.85
N THR A 47 -25.19 17.75 1.55
CA THR A 47 -26.57 18.13 1.26
C THR A 47 -26.83 19.63 1.51
N ASP A 48 -26.10 20.26 2.44
CA ASP A 48 -26.16 21.71 2.69
C ASP A 48 -25.69 22.54 1.49
N PHE A 49 -24.96 21.91 0.56
CA PHE A 49 -24.43 22.52 -0.67
C PHE A 49 -25.16 22.07 -1.92
N GLY A 50 -26.32 21.42 -1.77
CA GLY A 50 -27.14 20.91 -2.86
C GLY A 50 -26.74 19.51 -3.35
N GLY A 51 -25.97 18.76 -2.55
CA GLY A 51 -25.64 17.38 -2.90
C GLY A 51 -26.86 16.46 -2.85
N VAL A 52 -27.06 15.65 -3.88
CA VAL A 52 -28.19 14.70 -4.04
C VAL A 52 -27.64 13.30 -4.29
N GLY A 53 -28.02 12.36 -3.43
CA GLY A 53 -27.53 10.98 -3.40
C GLY A 53 -28.34 9.98 -4.25
N ASP A 54 -28.81 10.40 -5.43
CA ASP A 54 -29.70 9.62 -6.31
C ASP A 54 -28.97 8.81 -7.41
N GLY A 55 -27.64 8.91 -7.48
CA GLY A 55 -26.78 8.26 -8.46
C GLY A 55 -26.82 8.87 -9.86
N GLN A 56 -27.52 9.99 -10.05
CA GLN A 56 -27.76 10.62 -11.36
C GLN A 56 -27.40 12.11 -11.36
N THR A 57 -27.74 12.83 -10.30
CA THR A 57 -27.45 14.26 -10.16
C THR A 57 -25.95 14.49 -10.08
N PRO A 58 -25.35 15.36 -10.92
CA PRO A 58 -23.95 15.74 -10.79
C PRO A 58 -23.69 16.54 -9.51
N ASN A 59 -22.84 16.02 -8.63
CA ASN A 59 -22.53 16.58 -7.32
C ASN A 59 -21.22 17.39 -7.29
N THR A 60 -20.53 17.55 -8.43
CA THR A 60 -19.24 18.25 -8.54
C THR A 60 -19.27 19.65 -7.90
N ILE A 61 -20.33 20.41 -8.16
CA ILE A 61 -20.50 21.76 -7.60
C ILE A 61 -20.73 21.72 -6.09
N ALA A 62 -21.47 20.73 -5.58
CA ALA A 62 -21.71 20.58 -4.15
C ALA A 62 -20.40 20.31 -3.41
N PHE A 63 -19.57 19.38 -3.92
CA PHE A 63 -18.24 19.10 -3.33
C PHE A 63 -17.34 20.33 -3.36
N ARG A 64 -17.25 21.03 -4.50
CA ARG A 64 -16.45 22.25 -4.64
C ARG A 64 -16.89 23.35 -3.66
N LYS A 65 -18.20 23.57 -3.49
CA LYS A 65 -18.72 24.56 -2.54
C LYS A 65 -18.44 24.19 -1.08
N ALA A 66 -18.62 22.92 -0.73
CA ALA A 66 -18.34 22.43 0.62
C ALA A 66 -16.85 22.60 0.97
N ILE A 67 -15.96 22.18 0.08
CA ILE A 67 -14.51 22.26 0.28
C ILE A 67 -14.04 23.72 0.29
N TYR A 68 -14.56 24.56 -0.62
CA TYR A 68 -14.30 26.00 -0.60
C TYR A 68 -14.66 26.60 0.76
N ARG A 69 -15.82 26.26 1.34
CA ARG A 69 -16.22 26.73 2.67
C ARG A 69 -15.21 26.29 3.75
N ILE A 70 -14.77 25.04 3.74
CA ILE A 70 -13.79 24.53 4.72
C ILE A 70 -12.48 25.33 4.63
N GLN A 71 -11.96 25.47 3.41
CA GLN A 71 -10.70 26.17 3.14
C GLN A 71 -10.70 27.63 3.60
N HIS A 72 -11.84 28.33 3.47
CA HIS A 72 -11.93 29.76 3.73
C HIS A 72 -12.41 30.11 5.14
N LEU A 73 -13.24 29.27 5.77
CA LEU A 73 -13.66 29.51 7.16
C LEU A 73 -12.57 29.14 8.16
N ARG A 74 -11.67 28.21 7.82
CA ARG A 74 -10.49 27.83 8.64
C ARG A 74 -10.85 27.63 10.12
N ARG A 75 -11.89 26.85 10.36
CA ARG A 75 -12.36 26.56 11.72
C ARG A 75 -11.22 25.95 12.53
N ARG A 76 -11.08 26.40 13.79
CA ARG A 76 -10.07 25.84 14.69
C ARG A 76 -10.32 24.34 14.86
N GLY A 77 -9.30 23.53 14.60
CA GLY A 77 -9.39 22.07 14.64
C GLY A 77 -9.89 21.43 13.34
N GLY A 78 -10.21 22.22 12.31
CA GLY A 78 -10.70 21.74 11.02
C GLY A 78 -12.20 21.48 10.96
N THR A 79 -12.67 20.98 9.80
CA THR A 79 -14.09 20.72 9.54
C THR A 79 -14.29 19.34 8.92
N LEU A 80 -15.31 18.62 9.39
CA LEU A 80 -15.77 17.37 8.80
C LEU A 80 -16.83 17.65 7.72
N LEU A 81 -16.58 17.17 6.50
CA LEU A 81 -17.54 17.06 5.42
C LEU A 81 -18.21 15.68 5.47
N PHE A 82 -19.50 15.67 5.83
CA PHE A 82 -20.31 14.48 5.97
C PHE A 82 -21.06 14.16 4.67
N VAL A 83 -20.83 12.97 4.13
CA VAL A 83 -21.55 12.38 2.99
C VAL A 83 -22.54 11.34 3.54
N PRO A 84 -23.86 11.61 3.55
CA PRO A 84 -24.87 10.68 4.02
C PRO A 84 -25.02 9.46 3.09
N SER A 85 -25.84 8.49 3.50
CA SER A 85 -26.23 7.37 2.64
C SER A 85 -26.84 7.85 1.32
N GLY A 86 -26.46 7.22 0.21
CA GLY A 86 -26.86 7.62 -1.13
C GLY A 86 -25.70 7.50 -2.12
N VAL A 87 -26.00 7.63 -3.41
CA VAL A 87 -24.99 7.57 -4.49
C VAL A 87 -24.77 8.98 -5.04
N TYR A 88 -23.58 9.52 -4.87
CA TYR A 88 -23.21 10.88 -5.27
C TYR A 88 -22.33 10.82 -6.51
N LEU A 89 -22.97 10.93 -7.69
CA LEU A 89 -22.26 11.00 -8.96
C LEU A 89 -21.50 12.32 -9.04
N THR A 90 -20.18 12.31 -9.28
CA THR A 90 -19.38 13.53 -9.31
C THR A 90 -18.21 13.41 -10.26
N ASP A 91 -17.80 14.56 -10.78
CA ASP A 91 -16.51 14.69 -11.42
C ASP A 91 -15.37 14.68 -10.38
N SER A 92 -14.12 14.73 -10.84
CA SER A 92 -12.97 14.88 -9.95
C SER A 92 -12.99 16.19 -9.17
N PHE A 93 -12.49 16.13 -7.93
CA PHE A 93 -12.45 17.28 -7.03
C PHE A 93 -11.21 17.25 -6.13
N ASN A 94 -10.79 18.46 -5.73
CA ASN A 94 -9.66 18.64 -4.82
C ASN A 94 -10.11 18.69 -3.37
N LEU A 95 -9.36 18.08 -2.47
CA LEU A 95 -9.47 18.25 -1.02
C LEU A 95 -8.73 19.52 -0.55
N THR A 96 -8.82 19.84 0.74
CA THR A 96 -8.12 20.97 1.38
C THR A 96 -7.61 20.57 2.77
N SER A 97 -6.63 21.30 3.31
CA SER A 97 -6.03 21.00 4.62
C SER A 97 -7.04 21.14 5.77
N HIS A 98 -6.77 20.46 6.89
CA HIS A 98 -7.59 20.46 8.10
C HIS A 98 -9.03 20.03 7.86
N MET A 99 -9.22 18.97 7.06
CA MET A 99 -10.54 18.44 6.77
C MET A 99 -10.66 16.96 7.09
N THR A 100 -11.90 16.54 7.32
CA THR A 100 -12.28 15.12 7.34
C THR A 100 -13.36 14.90 6.29
N LEU A 101 -13.09 14.08 5.27
CA LEU A 101 -14.12 13.55 4.38
C LEU A 101 -14.69 12.29 5.03
N TYR A 102 -15.94 12.35 5.48
CA TYR A 102 -16.61 11.26 6.20
C TYR A 102 -17.73 10.65 5.35
N LEU A 103 -17.63 9.35 5.05
CA LEU A 103 -18.65 8.61 4.30
C LEU A 103 -19.48 7.75 5.26
N ALA A 104 -20.76 8.09 5.42
CA ALA A 104 -21.69 7.30 6.23
C ALA A 104 -21.91 5.90 5.62
N ARG A 105 -22.47 4.99 6.42
CA ARG A 105 -22.89 3.68 5.93
C ARG A 105 -23.83 3.85 4.73
N GLY A 106 -23.54 3.15 3.63
CA GLY A 106 -24.34 3.23 2.40
C GLY A 106 -24.08 4.48 1.53
N ALA A 107 -23.15 5.35 1.93
CA ALA A 107 -22.67 6.44 1.07
C ALA A 107 -21.76 5.86 -0.04
N VAL A 108 -21.98 6.31 -1.28
CA VAL A 108 -21.14 6.00 -2.43
C VAL A 108 -20.77 7.29 -3.14
N ILE A 109 -19.49 7.66 -3.16
CA ILE A 109 -18.96 8.69 -4.05
C ILE A 109 -18.60 7.99 -5.36
N LYS A 110 -19.28 8.34 -6.45
CA LYS A 110 -19.21 7.61 -7.72
C LYS A 110 -18.68 8.53 -8.82
N ALA A 111 -17.61 8.13 -9.50
CA ALA A 111 -17.03 8.91 -10.59
C ALA A 111 -17.98 8.97 -11.79
N THR A 112 -17.99 10.09 -12.52
CA THR A 112 -18.67 10.16 -13.82
C THR A 112 -17.95 9.30 -14.86
N GLN A 113 -18.72 8.80 -15.84
CA GLN A 113 -18.17 8.04 -16.97
C GLN A 113 -17.80 8.95 -18.15
N ASP A 114 -18.18 10.23 -18.12
CA ASP A 114 -17.76 11.20 -19.14
C ASP A 114 -16.34 11.68 -18.86
N THR A 115 -15.39 11.12 -19.61
CA THR A 115 -13.96 11.41 -19.46
C THR A 115 -13.55 12.75 -20.06
N SER A 116 -14.43 13.41 -20.83
CA SER A 116 -14.10 14.69 -21.49
C SER A 116 -13.95 15.85 -20.51
N ASN A 117 -14.57 15.75 -19.34
CA ASN A 117 -14.53 16.77 -18.29
C ASN A 117 -13.39 16.56 -17.29
N TRP A 118 -12.57 15.52 -17.44
CA TRP A 118 -11.43 15.29 -16.54
C TRP A 118 -10.33 16.33 -16.75
N PRO A 119 -9.96 17.08 -15.70
CA PRO A 119 -8.87 18.03 -15.80
C PRO A 119 -7.56 17.34 -16.17
N LEU A 120 -6.83 17.96 -17.09
CA LEU A 120 -5.46 17.55 -17.42
C LEU A 120 -4.49 18.33 -16.54
N ILE A 121 -3.57 17.61 -15.89
CA ILE A 121 -2.51 18.18 -15.06
C ILE A 121 -1.14 17.74 -15.58
N ALA A 122 -0.11 18.45 -15.11
CA ALA A 122 1.27 18.12 -15.45
C ALA A 122 1.62 16.70 -14.98
N PRO A 123 2.54 16.01 -15.68
CA PRO A 123 3.10 14.77 -15.18
C PRO A 123 3.84 15.01 -13.86
N LEU A 124 4.02 13.95 -13.08
CA LEU A 124 4.85 14.00 -11.89
C LEU A 124 6.31 14.33 -12.28
N PRO A 125 6.98 15.27 -11.59
CA PRO A 125 8.36 15.63 -11.91
C PRO A 125 9.32 14.43 -11.89
N SER A 126 9.11 13.48 -10.96
CA SER A 126 9.91 12.25 -10.87
C SER A 126 9.62 11.22 -11.97
N TYR A 127 8.64 11.48 -12.86
CA TYR A 127 8.32 10.64 -14.01
C TYR A 127 8.58 11.34 -15.35
N GLY A 128 8.65 12.68 -15.37
CA GLY A 128 8.92 13.50 -16.57
C GLY A 128 7.78 13.58 -17.60
N ARG A 129 6.92 12.56 -17.64
CA ARG A 129 5.80 12.40 -18.56
C ARG A 129 4.72 11.52 -17.96
N GLY A 130 3.58 11.42 -18.62
CA GLY A 130 2.56 10.44 -18.26
C GLY A 130 3.11 9.01 -18.29
N ARG A 131 2.73 8.23 -17.27
CA ARG A 131 3.16 6.84 -17.07
C ARG A 131 2.77 5.91 -18.23
N GLU A 132 1.63 6.15 -18.85
CA GLU A 132 1.08 5.30 -19.91
C GLU A 132 1.20 5.93 -21.30
N ARG A 133 1.23 7.27 -21.36
CA ARG A 133 1.25 8.05 -22.59
C ARG A 133 2.12 9.29 -22.43
N PRO A 134 2.85 9.73 -23.47
CA PRO A 134 3.57 11.00 -23.43
C PRO A 134 2.62 12.17 -23.11
N GLY A 135 3.15 13.22 -22.48
CA GLY A 135 2.41 14.43 -22.13
C GLY A 135 1.87 14.42 -20.70
N GLY A 136 0.74 15.09 -20.49
CA GLY A 136 0.09 15.22 -19.18
C GLY A 136 -0.60 13.94 -18.70
N ARG A 137 -1.30 14.07 -17.57
CA ARG A 137 -2.12 13.02 -16.96
C ARG A 137 -3.46 13.58 -16.52
N TYR A 138 -4.50 12.75 -16.54
CA TYR A 138 -5.77 13.14 -15.96
C TYR A 138 -5.64 13.28 -14.44
N MET A 139 -6.23 14.32 -13.86
CA MET A 139 -6.27 14.50 -12.42
C MET A 139 -7.02 13.35 -11.76
N SER A 140 -6.45 12.83 -10.66
CA SER A 140 -7.03 11.76 -9.87
C SER A 140 -8.46 12.08 -9.41
N PHE A 141 -9.28 11.05 -9.20
CA PHE A 141 -10.71 11.25 -8.92
C PHE A 141 -10.94 12.06 -7.64
N ILE A 142 -10.25 11.68 -6.55
CA ILE A 142 -10.08 12.52 -5.37
C ILE A 142 -8.61 12.92 -5.31
N HIS A 143 -8.33 14.22 -5.37
CA HIS A 143 -6.97 14.74 -5.47
C HIS A 143 -6.65 15.71 -4.33
N GLY A 144 -5.39 15.77 -3.92
CA GLY A 144 -4.87 16.79 -3.01
C GLY A 144 -3.41 17.08 -3.32
N ASP A 145 -3.02 18.35 -3.31
CA ASP A 145 -1.63 18.77 -3.50
C ASP A 145 -1.26 19.82 -2.44
N GLY A 146 -0.15 19.59 -1.72
CA GLY A 146 0.31 20.47 -0.66
C GLY A 146 -0.60 20.48 0.58
N LEU A 147 -1.25 19.37 0.89
CA LEU A 147 -2.22 19.30 1.99
C LEU A 147 -1.61 18.89 3.32
N GLU A 148 -2.24 19.34 4.40
CA GLU A 148 -1.85 19.01 5.77
C GLU A 148 -3.08 18.58 6.57
N ASP A 149 -2.94 17.54 7.40
CA ASP A 149 -3.98 17.14 8.36
C ASP A 149 -5.32 16.83 7.65
N VAL A 150 -5.29 15.80 6.80
CA VAL A 150 -6.47 15.35 6.02
C VAL A 150 -6.84 13.94 6.40
N VAL A 151 -8.12 13.74 6.67
CA VAL A 151 -8.68 12.44 7.03
C VAL A 151 -9.74 12.03 6.01
N ILE A 152 -9.65 10.83 5.46
CA ILE A 152 -10.73 10.16 4.72
C ILE A 152 -11.19 8.99 5.58
N THR A 153 -12.44 9.04 6.06
CA THR A 153 -12.96 7.96 6.90
C THR A 153 -14.46 7.75 6.79
N GLY A 154 -15.04 6.83 7.56
CA GLY A 154 -16.46 6.56 7.49
C GLY A 154 -16.89 5.28 8.19
N GLU A 155 -18.07 4.80 7.80
CA GLU A 155 -18.67 3.54 8.26
C GLU A 155 -18.73 2.53 7.12
N ASN A 156 -17.58 2.28 6.46
CA ASN A 156 -17.47 1.49 5.24
C ASN A 156 -18.29 2.04 4.06
N GLY A 157 -18.35 3.37 3.93
CA GLY A 157 -18.80 4.00 2.68
C GLY A 157 -17.83 3.72 1.52
N THR A 158 -18.30 3.87 0.29
CA THR A 158 -17.57 3.47 -0.93
C THR A 158 -17.14 4.67 -1.77
N ILE A 159 -15.93 4.61 -2.31
CA ILE A 159 -15.42 5.46 -3.39
C ILE A 159 -15.28 4.56 -4.62
N ASP A 160 -16.13 4.77 -5.63
CA ASP A 160 -16.21 3.96 -6.86
C ASP A 160 -15.75 4.77 -8.06
N GLY A 161 -14.61 4.37 -8.64
CA GLY A 161 -13.96 5.05 -9.76
C GLY A 161 -14.57 4.76 -11.13
N GLN A 162 -15.52 3.82 -11.23
CA GLN A 162 -16.11 3.38 -12.51
C GLN A 162 -15.07 3.11 -13.62
N GLY A 163 -13.97 2.43 -13.27
CA GLY A 163 -12.79 2.25 -14.10
C GLY A 163 -12.99 1.59 -15.47
N ASP A 164 -14.10 0.86 -15.69
CA ASP A 164 -14.37 0.11 -16.93
C ASP A 164 -14.13 0.91 -18.21
N ILE A 165 -14.57 2.17 -18.26
CA ILE A 165 -14.39 3.01 -19.45
C ILE A 165 -12.91 3.28 -19.75
N TRP A 166 -12.12 3.50 -18.70
CA TRP A 166 -10.69 3.74 -18.77
C TRP A 166 -9.93 2.48 -19.16
N TRP A 167 -10.30 1.34 -18.58
CA TRP A 167 -9.73 0.04 -18.91
C TRP A 167 -10.01 -0.35 -20.36
N ASN A 168 -11.21 -0.06 -20.87
CA ASN A 168 -11.55 -0.29 -22.27
C ASN A 168 -10.72 0.59 -23.21
N MET A 169 -10.54 1.87 -22.90
CA MET A 169 -9.66 2.74 -23.68
C MET A 169 -8.20 2.28 -23.65
N TRP A 170 -7.72 1.78 -22.50
CA TRP A 170 -6.38 1.21 -22.36
C TRP A 170 -6.19 -0.01 -23.26
N ARG A 171 -7.11 -0.99 -23.18
CA ARG A 171 -7.09 -2.21 -23.99
C ARG A 171 -7.15 -1.91 -25.49
N GLN A 172 -7.94 -0.91 -25.88
CA GLN A 172 -8.10 -0.46 -27.26
C GLN A 172 -6.97 0.47 -27.73
N ARG A 173 -6.05 0.87 -26.84
CA ARG A 173 -4.96 1.82 -27.08
C ARG A 173 -5.43 3.20 -27.56
N THR A 174 -6.62 3.62 -27.13
CA THR A 174 -7.26 4.89 -27.49
C THR A 174 -7.06 5.98 -26.44
N LEU A 175 -6.38 5.69 -25.32
CA LEU A 175 -6.01 6.70 -24.32
C LEU A 175 -5.19 7.82 -24.97
N GLN A 176 -5.60 9.07 -24.70
CA GLN A 176 -4.83 10.26 -25.09
C GLN A 176 -3.72 10.56 -24.07
N PHE A 177 -4.04 10.45 -22.78
CA PHE A 177 -3.14 10.73 -21.66
C PHE A 177 -3.18 9.58 -20.63
N THR A 178 -2.32 9.66 -19.62
CA THR A 178 -2.30 8.68 -18.52
C THR A 178 -3.60 8.74 -17.71
N ARG A 179 -4.17 7.57 -17.41
CA ARG A 179 -5.40 7.42 -16.63
C ARG A 179 -5.26 8.01 -15.22
N PRO A 180 -6.36 8.50 -14.62
CA PRO A 180 -6.33 9.06 -13.27
C PRO A 180 -6.26 7.95 -12.21
N SER A 181 -5.54 8.19 -11.11
CA SER A 181 -5.65 7.34 -9.91
C SER A 181 -7.00 7.59 -9.22
N LEU A 182 -7.43 6.68 -8.33
CA LEU A 182 -8.68 6.86 -7.59
C LEU A 182 -8.54 7.94 -6.51
N VAL A 183 -7.52 7.81 -5.66
CA VAL A 183 -7.16 8.81 -4.65
C VAL A 183 -5.67 9.10 -4.74
N GLU A 184 -5.31 10.38 -4.85
CA GLU A 184 -3.92 10.80 -4.91
C GLU A 184 -3.69 12.00 -4.00
N PHE A 185 -2.63 11.90 -3.20
CA PHE A 185 -2.08 12.99 -2.43
C PHE A 185 -0.68 13.28 -2.94
N VAL A 186 -0.42 14.53 -3.29
CA VAL A 186 0.86 15.03 -3.79
C VAL A 186 1.41 16.01 -2.76
N ASN A 187 2.71 15.96 -2.45
CA ASN A 187 3.40 16.93 -1.56
C ASN A 187 2.69 17.15 -0.21
N SER A 188 2.06 16.11 0.35
CA SER A 188 1.13 16.26 1.49
C SER A 188 1.65 15.57 2.75
N ARG A 189 1.17 16.00 3.92
CA ARG A 189 1.58 15.40 5.20
C ARG A 189 0.47 15.23 6.21
N GLY A 190 0.60 14.23 7.09
CA GLY A 190 -0.38 13.96 8.13
C GLY A 190 -1.71 13.51 7.53
N ILE A 191 -1.66 12.42 6.78
CA ILE A 191 -2.81 11.87 6.06
C ILE A 191 -3.29 10.61 6.77
N VAL A 192 -4.60 10.50 6.99
CA VAL A 192 -5.23 9.28 7.50
C VAL A 192 -6.33 8.83 6.55
N ILE A 193 -6.27 7.59 6.08
CA ILE A 193 -7.33 6.93 5.30
C ILE A 193 -7.78 5.69 6.06
N SER A 194 -9.04 5.61 6.46
CA SER A 194 -9.52 4.44 7.19
C SER A 194 -11.01 4.14 7.11
N ASN A 195 -11.42 2.88 7.27
CA ASN A 195 -12.84 2.47 7.34
C ASN A 195 -13.66 2.86 6.10
N VAL A 196 -13.06 2.71 4.92
CA VAL A 196 -13.66 3.03 3.62
C VAL A 196 -13.36 1.93 2.60
N ILE A 197 -14.27 1.79 1.62
CA ILE A 197 -14.14 0.85 0.52
C ILE A 197 -13.76 1.62 -0.75
N PHE A 198 -12.73 1.16 -1.45
CA PHE A 198 -12.32 1.66 -2.76
C PHE A 198 -12.70 0.62 -3.81
N ARG A 199 -13.36 1.05 -4.90
CA ARG A 199 -13.79 0.14 -5.97
C ARG A 199 -13.46 0.70 -7.34
N ASN A 200 -13.10 -0.22 -8.23
CA ASN A 200 -13.01 0.02 -9.68
C ASN A 200 -12.17 1.25 -10.03
N SER A 201 -10.96 1.37 -9.47
CA SER A 201 -10.06 2.46 -9.83
C SER A 201 -9.74 2.46 -11.32
N PRO A 202 -9.73 3.62 -12.00
CA PRO A 202 -9.31 3.72 -13.40
C PRO A 202 -7.86 3.27 -13.63
N PHE A 203 -6.97 3.47 -12.65
CA PHE A 203 -5.54 3.15 -12.63
C PHE A 203 -5.16 2.74 -11.19
N TRP A 204 -4.08 3.26 -10.61
CA TRP A 204 -3.70 3.05 -9.21
C TRP A 204 -4.79 3.52 -8.23
N ASN A 205 -5.00 2.78 -7.14
CA ASN A 205 -6.09 3.09 -6.19
C ASN A 205 -5.70 4.21 -5.22
N ILE A 206 -4.69 4.01 -4.37
CA ILE A 206 -4.27 5.02 -3.38
C ILE A 206 -2.80 5.37 -3.61
N HIS A 207 -2.54 6.59 -4.08
CA HIS A 207 -1.21 7.05 -4.48
C HIS A 207 -0.76 8.26 -3.64
N PRO A 208 -0.15 8.04 -2.46
CA PRO A 208 0.61 9.07 -1.78
C PRO A 208 1.96 9.24 -2.47
N VAL A 209 2.16 10.40 -3.09
CA VAL A 209 3.40 10.77 -3.78
C VAL A 209 4.02 12.03 -3.19
N TYR A 210 5.32 12.00 -2.88
CA TYR A 210 6.02 13.08 -2.18
C TYR A 210 5.42 13.40 -0.80
N CYS A 211 4.84 12.40 -0.14
CA CYS A 211 4.13 12.58 1.12
C CYS A 211 4.96 12.17 2.33
N SER A 212 4.63 12.72 3.49
CA SER A 212 5.16 12.27 4.78
C SER A 212 4.06 11.97 5.78
N ASP A 213 4.27 10.99 6.65
CA ASP A 213 3.37 10.65 7.75
C ASP A 213 1.96 10.33 7.22
N VAL A 214 1.83 9.14 6.64
CA VAL A 214 0.60 8.66 6.00
C VAL A 214 0.18 7.34 6.67
N VAL A 215 -1.05 7.26 7.16
CA VAL A 215 -1.64 6.05 7.74
C VAL A 215 -2.82 5.60 6.91
N ILE A 216 -2.78 4.36 6.42
CA ILE A 216 -3.87 3.73 5.67
C ILE A 216 -4.26 2.44 6.40
N ARG A 217 -5.48 2.36 6.93
CA ARG A 217 -5.88 1.21 7.76
C ARG A 217 -7.36 0.86 7.69
N TYR A 218 -7.71 -0.42 7.88
CA TYR A 218 -9.11 -0.87 7.83
C TYR A 218 -9.80 -0.51 6.50
N VAL A 219 -9.06 -0.54 5.40
CA VAL A 219 -9.62 -0.27 4.07
C VAL A 219 -9.88 -1.56 3.32
N THR A 220 -10.88 -1.53 2.44
CA THR A 220 -11.14 -2.61 1.47
C THR A 220 -10.95 -2.05 0.07
N ILE A 221 -10.04 -2.63 -0.73
CA ILE A 221 -9.75 -2.19 -2.10
C ILE A 221 -10.12 -3.31 -3.06
N LEU A 222 -11.01 -3.02 -4.02
CA LEU A 222 -11.58 -4.02 -4.93
C LEU A 222 -11.52 -3.55 -6.40
N ALA A 223 -10.91 -4.35 -7.26
CA ALA A 223 -11.02 -4.24 -8.70
C ALA A 223 -11.04 -5.63 -9.35
N PRO A 224 -11.66 -5.81 -10.53
CA PRO A 224 -11.61 -7.08 -11.24
C PRO A 224 -10.16 -7.55 -11.49
N PRO A 225 -9.84 -8.86 -11.42
CA PRO A 225 -8.49 -9.35 -11.67
C PRO A 225 -7.93 -9.00 -13.06
N ASP A 226 -8.77 -8.78 -14.06
CA ASP A 226 -8.38 -8.40 -15.42
C ASP A 226 -8.32 -6.87 -15.63
N SER A 227 -8.50 -6.07 -14.58
CA SER A 227 -8.40 -4.61 -14.65
C SER A 227 -6.93 -4.18 -14.74
N PRO A 228 -6.53 -3.43 -15.79
CA PRO A 228 -5.12 -3.12 -16.03
C PRO A 228 -4.60 -2.04 -15.08
N ASN A 229 -3.47 -2.32 -14.41
CA ASN A 229 -2.72 -1.37 -13.58
C ASN A 229 -3.56 -0.78 -12.44
N THR A 230 -4.31 -1.64 -11.75
CA THR A 230 -5.13 -1.27 -10.60
C THR A 230 -4.45 -1.58 -9.28
N ASP A 231 -3.17 -1.21 -9.16
CA ASP A 231 -2.36 -1.34 -7.95
C ASP A 231 -3.15 -0.84 -6.72
N GLY A 232 -3.02 -1.52 -5.58
CA GLY A 232 -3.79 -1.23 -4.38
C GLY A 232 -3.31 0.04 -3.67
N ILE A 233 -2.05 0.07 -3.23
CA ILE A 233 -1.47 1.24 -2.57
C ILE A 233 -0.03 1.44 -3.06
N ASP A 234 0.28 2.67 -3.47
CA ASP A 234 1.52 3.02 -4.12
C ASP A 234 2.27 4.12 -3.38
N PRO A 235 2.96 3.83 -2.25
CA PRO A 235 3.86 4.82 -1.64
C PRO A 235 4.99 5.16 -2.62
N ASP A 236 4.97 6.40 -3.12
CA ASP A 236 5.87 6.85 -4.17
C ASP A 236 6.68 8.06 -3.69
N SER A 237 8.00 7.92 -3.63
CA SER A 237 8.88 8.98 -3.15
C SER A 237 8.37 9.57 -1.82
N SER A 238 7.92 8.73 -0.90
CA SER A 238 7.21 9.12 0.33
C SER A 238 7.87 8.56 1.58
N SER A 239 7.67 9.21 2.73
CA SER A 239 8.29 8.81 3.99
C SER A 239 7.28 8.55 5.12
N ASN A 240 7.63 7.65 6.05
CA ASN A 240 6.79 7.31 7.21
C ASN A 240 5.36 6.92 6.80
N VAL A 241 5.23 5.99 5.84
CA VAL A 241 3.94 5.47 5.41
C VAL A 241 3.67 4.16 6.11
N CYS A 242 2.50 4.04 6.73
CA CYS A 242 2.09 2.85 7.46
C CYS A 242 0.74 2.34 6.93
N ILE A 243 0.75 1.14 6.38
CA ILE A 243 -0.39 0.44 5.81
C ILE A 243 -0.69 -0.75 6.71
N GLU A 244 -1.89 -0.82 7.29
CA GLU A 244 -2.26 -1.96 8.13
C GLU A 244 -3.71 -2.44 8.05
N ASP A 245 -3.96 -3.67 8.49
CA ASP A 245 -5.30 -4.20 8.77
C ASP A 245 -6.28 -4.02 7.61
N SER A 246 -5.85 -4.35 6.39
CA SER A 246 -6.58 -4.02 5.16
C SER A 246 -6.76 -5.23 4.26
N PHE A 247 -7.84 -5.21 3.47
CA PHE A 247 -8.13 -6.22 2.46
C PHE A 247 -7.99 -5.64 1.06
N ILE A 248 -7.19 -6.27 0.19
CA ILE A 248 -6.90 -5.76 -1.15
C ILE A 248 -7.09 -6.90 -2.16
N SER A 249 -7.96 -6.71 -3.15
CA SER A 249 -8.12 -7.63 -4.26
C SER A 249 -8.23 -6.85 -5.56
N THR A 250 -7.19 -6.88 -6.37
CA THR A 250 -7.01 -5.98 -7.52
C THR A 250 -6.47 -6.71 -8.75
N GLY A 251 -6.40 -6.00 -9.88
CA GLY A 251 -5.85 -6.51 -11.13
C GLY A 251 -4.35 -6.32 -11.29
N ASP A 252 -3.68 -5.61 -10.37
CA ASP A 252 -2.23 -5.43 -10.32
C ASP A 252 -1.71 -5.55 -8.86
N ASP A 253 -0.51 -5.08 -8.54
CA ASP A 253 0.13 -5.29 -7.23
C ASP A 253 -0.77 -4.85 -6.03
N LEU A 254 -0.73 -5.55 -4.89
CA LEU A 254 -1.51 -5.11 -3.73
C LEU A 254 -0.90 -3.87 -3.08
N VAL A 255 0.42 -3.89 -2.87
CA VAL A 255 1.21 -2.73 -2.43
C VAL A 255 2.48 -2.67 -3.27
N ALA A 256 2.74 -1.52 -3.88
CA ALA A 256 3.93 -1.27 -4.70
C ALA A 256 4.67 -0.02 -4.25
N VAL A 257 5.82 -0.19 -3.58
CA VAL A 257 6.65 0.95 -3.17
C VAL A 257 7.48 1.44 -4.36
N LYS A 258 7.34 2.73 -4.70
CA LYS A 258 7.96 3.37 -5.86
C LYS A 258 8.75 4.62 -5.44
N SER A 259 9.52 5.19 -6.35
CA SER A 259 10.28 6.42 -6.13
C SER A 259 10.69 7.07 -7.46
N GLY A 260 9.77 7.24 -8.41
CA GLY A 260 10.07 7.84 -9.73
C GLY A 260 10.82 6.96 -10.73
N TRP A 261 10.93 7.46 -11.96
CA TRP A 261 11.23 6.70 -13.17
C TRP A 261 12.46 7.22 -13.92
N ASP A 262 13.47 6.36 -14.07
CA ASP A 262 14.72 6.57 -14.79
C ASP A 262 15.39 7.92 -14.49
N GLU A 263 15.84 8.64 -15.51
CA GLU A 263 16.55 9.92 -15.37
C GLU A 263 15.74 10.98 -14.61
N TYR A 264 14.41 10.93 -14.70
CA TYR A 264 13.52 11.85 -13.99
C TYR A 264 13.50 11.55 -12.50
N GLY A 265 13.40 10.28 -12.13
CA GLY A 265 13.48 9.86 -10.73
C GLY A 265 14.86 10.09 -10.13
N ILE A 266 15.93 9.83 -10.90
CA ILE A 266 17.32 10.12 -10.49
C ILE A 266 17.50 11.62 -10.26
N ALA A 267 17.05 12.46 -11.19
CA ALA A 267 17.18 13.92 -11.09
C ALA A 267 16.32 14.50 -9.95
N TYR A 268 15.14 13.92 -9.72
CA TYR A 268 14.28 14.31 -8.59
C TYR A 268 14.89 13.92 -7.24
N GLY A 269 15.55 12.76 -7.18
CA GLY A 269 16.43 12.38 -6.06
C GLY A 269 15.72 12.22 -4.72
N HIS A 270 14.45 11.81 -4.73
CA HIS A 270 13.63 11.68 -3.53
C HIS A 270 13.22 10.21 -3.29
N PRO A 271 13.74 9.56 -2.24
CA PRO A 271 13.47 8.15 -2.01
C PRO A 271 12.11 7.90 -1.35
N SER A 272 11.58 6.69 -1.51
CA SER A 272 10.60 6.15 -0.56
C SER A 272 11.32 5.54 0.63
N SER A 273 10.96 5.94 1.85
CA SER A 273 11.64 5.48 3.07
C SER A 273 10.71 5.26 4.26
N TYR A 274 11.08 4.32 5.14
CA TYR A 274 10.31 4.00 6.36
C TYR A 274 8.85 3.64 6.04
N ILE A 275 8.69 2.65 5.15
CA ILE A 275 7.39 2.14 4.73
C ILE A 275 7.09 0.87 5.51
N THR A 276 5.97 0.84 6.21
CA THR A 276 5.48 -0.35 6.92
C THR A 276 4.21 -0.86 6.28
N VAL A 277 4.16 -2.14 5.95
CA VAL A 277 2.98 -2.86 5.47
C VAL A 277 2.74 -4.01 6.43
N ARG A 278 1.59 -4.07 7.09
CA ARG A 278 1.32 -5.19 8.00
C ARG A 278 -0.13 -5.65 8.07
N ARG A 279 -0.37 -6.93 8.34
CA ARG A 279 -1.74 -7.46 8.49
C ARG A 279 -2.62 -7.14 7.26
N VAL A 280 -2.01 -7.26 6.08
CA VAL A 280 -2.71 -7.12 4.79
C VAL A 280 -3.08 -8.51 4.29
N THR A 281 -4.33 -8.67 3.85
CA THR A 281 -4.82 -9.89 3.22
C THR A 281 -5.32 -9.59 1.82
N GLY A 282 -5.02 -10.45 0.83
CA GLY A 282 -5.45 -10.14 -0.53
C GLY A 282 -5.14 -11.16 -1.61
N SER A 283 -5.56 -10.81 -2.83
CA SER A 283 -5.38 -11.63 -4.04
C SER A 283 -5.15 -10.75 -5.28
N THR A 284 -4.23 -11.17 -6.16
CA THR A 284 -3.90 -10.40 -7.38
C THR A 284 -3.22 -11.27 -8.43
N PRO A 285 -3.47 -11.11 -9.74
CA PRO A 285 -2.66 -11.80 -10.75
C PRO A 285 -1.21 -11.28 -10.85
N PHE A 286 -0.83 -10.23 -10.10
CA PHE A 286 0.52 -9.65 -10.02
C PHE A 286 1.14 -9.90 -8.64
N ALA A 287 1.81 -8.94 -8.00
CA ALA A 287 2.55 -9.17 -6.76
C ALA A 287 1.76 -8.78 -5.50
N GLY A 288 1.87 -9.59 -4.44
CA GLY A 288 1.38 -9.21 -3.11
C GLY A 288 2.15 -8.04 -2.53
N VAL A 289 3.46 -8.21 -2.36
CA VAL A 289 4.38 -7.15 -1.91
C VAL A 289 5.35 -6.83 -3.03
N ALA A 290 5.28 -5.60 -3.55
CA ALA A 290 6.17 -5.11 -4.59
C ALA A 290 7.05 -3.94 -4.13
N VAL A 291 8.28 -3.94 -4.61
CA VAL A 291 9.13 -2.75 -4.68
C VAL A 291 9.45 -2.52 -6.15
N GLY A 292 9.04 -1.38 -6.69
CA GLY A 292 9.31 -0.95 -8.05
C GLY A 292 8.20 -1.28 -9.09
N SER A 293 8.50 -1.19 -10.39
CA SER A 293 9.86 -1.02 -10.94
C SER A 293 10.38 0.41 -11.00
N GLU A 294 9.54 1.42 -10.76
CA GLU A 294 9.93 2.83 -10.70
C GLU A 294 10.68 3.12 -9.38
N THR A 295 11.98 2.84 -9.31
CA THR A 295 12.80 2.91 -8.08
C THR A 295 13.95 3.92 -8.16
N SER A 296 13.85 4.90 -9.05
CA SER A 296 15.01 5.68 -9.49
C SER A 296 15.52 6.72 -8.48
N GLY A 297 14.61 7.29 -7.69
CA GLY A 297 14.93 8.12 -6.51
C GLY A 297 15.42 7.33 -5.31
N GLY A 298 15.29 5.99 -5.32
CA GLY A 298 15.68 5.07 -4.26
C GLY A 298 14.52 4.59 -3.38
N VAL A 299 14.64 3.36 -2.87
CA VAL A 299 13.71 2.77 -1.90
C VAL A 299 14.51 2.17 -0.76
N GLU A 300 14.24 2.61 0.47
CA GLU A 300 14.96 2.12 1.65
C GLU A 300 14.07 1.92 2.88
N ASN A 301 14.47 1.00 3.77
CA ASN A 301 13.81 0.79 5.06
C ASN A 301 12.32 0.44 4.90
N VAL A 302 12.04 -0.66 4.18
CA VAL A 302 10.68 -1.17 4.00
C VAL A 302 10.50 -2.42 4.86
N LEU A 303 9.45 -2.45 5.67
CA LEU A 303 9.02 -3.61 6.45
C LEU A 303 7.65 -4.07 5.97
N ALA A 304 7.55 -5.30 5.47
CA ALA A 304 6.30 -5.97 5.16
C ALA A 304 6.13 -7.18 6.07
N GLU A 305 5.12 -7.22 6.94
CA GLU A 305 4.96 -8.28 7.94
C GLU A 305 3.54 -8.78 8.17
N ASN A 306 3.35 -10.04 8.53
CA ASN A 306 2.04 -10.62 8.83
C ASN A 306 1.06 -10.48 7.65
N ILE A 307 1.44 -10.97 6.47
CA ILE A 307 0.66 -10.83 5.23
C ILE A 307 0.10 -12.20 4.82
N ASN A 308 -1.16 -12.22 4.35
CA ASN A 308 -1.80 -13.41 3.80
C ASN A 308 -2.15 -13.18 2.33
N LEU A 309 -1.56 -13.97 1.43
CA LEU A 309 -1.80 -13.88 0.00
C LEU A 309 -2.49 -15.13 -0.54
N TYR A 310 -3.52 -14.92 -1.35
CA TYR A 310 -4.31 -15.98 -1.97
C TYR A 310 -4.40 -15.78 -3.47
N ASN A 311 -4.28 -16.87 -4.25
CA ASN A 311 -4.48 -16.85 -5.69
C ASN A 311 -3.64 -15.78 -6.41
N SER A 312 -2.37 -15.65 -6.01
CA SER A 312 -1.53 -14.54 -6.46
C SER A 312 -0.54 -14.90 -7.57
N GLY A 313 -0.19 -13.93 -8.41
CA GLY A 313 0.84 -14.09 -9.43
C GLY A 313 2.22 -14.27 -8.82
N VAL A 314 2.62 -13.34 -7.96
CA VAL A 314 3.89 -13.32 -7.26
C VAL A 314 3.64 -13.00 -5.78
N GLY A 315 4.34 -13.67 -4.87
CA GLY A 315 4.27 -13.33 -3.44
C GLY A 315 4.98 -12.01 -3.14
N VAL A 316 6.32 -12.06 -3.22
CA VAL A 316 7.21 -10.90 -3.07
C VAL A 316 7.90 -10.61 -4.40
N HIS A 317 7.88 -9.36 -4.86
CA HIS A 317 8.50 -8.96 -6.13
C HIS A 317 9.36 -7.70 -5.97
N ILE A 318 10.68 -7.85 -6.04
CA ILE A 318 11.62 -6.73 -6.16
C ILE A 318 11.92 -6.52 -7.64
N LYS A 319 11.59 -5.33 -8.16
CA LYS A 319 11.58 -5.02 -9.59
C LYS A 319 12.48 -3.83 -9.85
N THR A 320 13.39 -3.95 -10.80
CA THR A 320 14.16 -2.83 -11.33
C THR A 320 14.62 -3.14 -12.76
N ASN A 321 15.30 -2.21 -13.40
CA ASN A 321 15.88 -2.39 -14.74
C ASN A 321 17.16 -1.57 -14.88
N ILE A 322 18.03 -1.95 -15.82
CA ILE A 322 19.13 -1.09 -16.31
C ILE A 322 18.49 0.22 -16.80
N GLY A 323 19.00 1.37 -16.35
CA GLY A 323 18.37 2.68 -16.62
C GLY A 323 17.75 3.31 -15.38
N ARG A 324 17.27 2.47 -14.45
CA ARG A 324 16.63 2.98 -13.22
C ARG A 324 17.62 3.71 -12.33
N GLY A 325 18.87 3.24 -12.25
CA GLY A 325 19.79 3.68 -11.22
C GLY A 325 19.19 3.50 -9.82
N GLY A 326 19.46 4.45 -8.92
CA GLY A 326 18.90 4.43 -7.57
C GLY A 326 19.41 3.27 -6.71
N VAL A 327 18.90 3.20 -5.49
CA VAL A 327 19.24 2.16 -4.52
C VAL A 327 17.97 1.53 -3.98
N ILE A 328 17.92 0.20 -3.94
CA ILE A 328 16.90 -0.56 -3.20
C ILE A 328 17.63 -1.25 -2.04
N LYS A 329 17.38 -0.83 -0.80
CA LYS A 329 18.09 -1.43 0.35
C LYS A 329 17.26 -1.56 1.61
N ASN A 330 17.67 -2.48 2.49
CA ASN A 330 17.03 -2.71 3.78
C ASN A 330 15.53 -2.97 3.63
N ILE A 331 15.21 -4.00 2.84
CA ILE A 331 13.84 -4.45 2.62
C ILE A 331 13.66 -5.74 3.43
N THR A 332 12.71 -5.72 4.36
CA THR A 332 12.38 -6.88 5.19
C THR A 332 10.97 -7.35 4.88
N VAL A 333 10.82 -8.62 4.54
CA VAL A 333 9.52 -9.31 4.47
C VAL A 333 9.52 -10.43 5.49
N SER A 334 8.56 -10.43 6.42
CA SER A 334 8.46 -11.45 7.47
C SER A 334 7.04 -11.93 7.72
N GLU A 335 6.86 -13.14 8.25
CA GLU A 335 5.52 -13.67 8.59
C GLU A 335 4.56 -13.59 7.39
N LEU A 336 4.95 -14.23 6.27
CA LEU A 336 4.16 -14.22 5.04
C LEU A 336 3.57 -15.61 4.81
N PHE A 337 2.24 -15.67 4.76
CA PHE A 337 1.50 -16.85 4.29
C PHE A 337 1.06 -16.66 2.83
N MET A 338 1.21 -17.71 2.03
CA MET A 338 0.81 -17.75 0.63
C MET A 338 0.05 -19.03 0.30
N GLU A 339 -1.04 -18.91 -0.45
CA GLU A 339 -1.78 -20.03 -1.00
C GLU A 339 -2.09 -19.81 -2.49
N ASN A 340 -1.87 -20.84 -3.31
CA ASN A 340 -2.13 -20.81 -4.75
C ASN A 340 -1.37 -19.69 -5.47
N VAL A 341 -0.05 -19.62 -5.27
CA VAL A 341 0.81 -18.56 -5.84
C VAL A 341 1.66 -19.08 -6.99
N ARG A 342 1.75 -18.36 -8.11
CA ARG A 342 2.57 -18.83 -9.26
C ARG A 342 4.07 -18.76 -8.96
N THR A 343 4.57 -17.64 -8.42
CA THR A 343 5.98 -17.52 -7.99
C THR A 343 6.05 -16.98 -6.57
N GLY A 344 6.64 -17.74 -5.63
CA GLY A 344 6.75 -17.29 -4.24
C GLY A 344 7.54 -15.99 -4.12
N ILE A 345 8.81 -16.01 -4.53
CA ILE A 345 9.72 -14.87 -4.44
C ILE A 345 10.33 -14.56 -5.81
N LYS A 346 10.17 -13.31 -6.27
CA LYS A 346 10.79 -12.84 -7.51
C LYS A 346 11.66 -11.61 -7.25
N VAL A 347 12.89 -11.66 -7.71
CA VAL A 347 13.81 -10.51 -7.74
C VAL A 347 14.28 -10.39 -9.18
N ALA A 348 14.08 -9.24 -9.80
CA ALA A 348 14.27 -9.09 -11.24
C ALA A 348 14.88 -7.74 -11.58
N GLY A 349 16.05 -7.77 -12.23
CA GLY A 349 16.77 -6.61 -12.76
C GLY A 349 16.44 -6.25 -14.21
N ASP A 350 15.39 -6.84 -14.78
CA ASP A 350 14.95 -6.70 -16.18
C ASP A 350 13.44 -6.38 -16.30
N THR A 351 12.87 -5.69 -15.31
CA THR A 351 11.41 -5.49 -15.20
C THR A 351 10.98 -4.05 -15.42
N GLY A 352 10.00 -3.88 -16.30
CA GLY A 352 9.34 -2.61 -16.60
C GLY A 352 9.92 -1.89 -17.81
N ASP A 353 9.13 -0.96 -18.33
CA ASP A 353 9.43 -0.11 -19.48
C ASP A 353 10.27 1.12 -19.10
N HIS A 354 10.75 1.85 -20.11
CA HIS A 354 11.42 3.15 -19.98
C HIS A 354 10.48 4.27 -20.48
N PRO A 355 10.62 5.52 -19.99
CA PRO A 355 9.79 6.63 -20.44
C PRO A 355 9.91 6.83 -21.94
N ASP A 356 11.13 6.67 -22.44
CA ASP A 356 11.48 6.70 -23.84
C ASP A 356 12.83 6.00 -24.05
N ASN A 357 13.40 6.14 -25.24
CA ASN A 357 14.64 5.47 -25.63
C ASN A 357 15.92 6.21 -25.17
N ASN A 358 15.79 7.32 -24.41
CA ASN A 358 16.93 8.12 -23.94
C ASN A 358 17.35 7.80 -22.50
N PHE A 359 16.78 6.75 -21.88
CA PHE A 359 17.21 6.30 -20.56
C PHE A 359 18.73 6.01 -20.56
N ASN A 360 19.38 6.24 -19.42
CA ASN A 360 20.83 6.05 -19.32
C ASN A 360 21.19 4.56 -19.14
N PRO A 361 21.77 3.86 -20.14
CA PRO A 361 22.08 2.43 -20.02
C PRO A 361 23.21 2.14 -19.01
N ASN A 362 23.93 3.17 -18.55
CA ASN A 362 24.95 3.05 -17.51
C ASN A 362 24.39 3.29 -16.10
N ALA A 363 23.12 3.70 -15.97
CA ALA A 363 22.47 3.85 -14.68
C ALA A 363 22.04 2.48 -14.14
N LEU A 364 22.99 1.77 -13.56
CA LEU A 364 22.74 0.46 -12.95
C LEU A 364 22.12 0.62 -11.55
N PRO A 365 21.03 -0.11 -11.23
CA PRO A 365 20.44 -0.08 -9.91
C PRO A 365 21.32 -0.84 -8.90
N TYR A 366 21.33 -0.36 -7.66
CA TYR A 366 22.01 -1.05 -6.57
C TYR A 366 20.99 -1.68 -5.62
N VAL A 367 20.93 -3.02 -5.61
CA VAL A 367 20.03 -3.79 -4.74
C VAL A 367 20.84 -4.52 -3.68
N LYS A 368 20.57 -4.23 -2.41
CA LYS A 368 21.27 -4.85 -1.27
C LYS A 368 20.36 -5.05 -0.06
N ASP A 369 20.76 -5.94 0.84
CA ASP A 369 20.13 -6.11 2.16
C ASP A 369 18.62 -6.40 2.06
N LEU A 370 18.30 -7.52 1.41
CA LEU A 370 16.93 -8.06 1.32
C LEU A 370 16.78 -9.20 2.32
N THR A 371 15.93 -9.04 3.33
CA THR A 371 15.69 -10.07 4.35
C THR A 371 14.28 -10.63 4.20
N LEU A 372 14.17 -11.92 3.86
CA LEU A 372 12.90 -12.63 3.75
C LEU A 372 12.90 -13.76 4.77
N LYS A 373 11.96 -13.71 5.73
CA LYS A 373 11.95 -14.69 6.82
C LYS A 373 10.56 -15.18 7.22
N ASN A 374 10.47 -16.39 7.77
CA ASN A 374 9.21 -16.95 8.27
C ASN A 374 8.11 -16.90 7.19
N ILE A 375 8.39 -17.53 6.05
CA ILE A 375 7.51 -17.52 4.88
C ILE A 375 6.98 -18.93 4.64
N TRP A 376 5.66 -19.09 4.66
CA TRP A 376 5.00 -20.36 4.41
C TRP A 376 4.10 -20.28 3.18
N GLY A 377 4.33 -21.15 2.21
CA GLY A 377 3.57 -21.23 0.97
C GLY A 377 2.99 -22.62 0.75
N VAL A 378 1.71 -22.70 0.44
CA VAL A 378 1.02 -23.90 -0.05
C VAL A 378 0.61 -23.67 -1.50
N ASN A 379 0.68 -24.71 -2.33
CA ASN A 379 0.31 -24.63 -3.74
C ASN A 379 1.10 -23.57 -4.53
N VAL A 380 2.41 -23.46 -4.26
CA VAL A 380 3.34 -22.55 -4.93
C VAL A 380 3.92 -23.22 -6.18
N GLN A 381 3.76 -22.64 -7.38
CA GLN A 381 4.22 -23.29 -8.62
C GLN A 381 5.74 -23.18 -8.82
N ARG A 382 6.35 -22.03 -8.49
CA ARG A 382 7.79 -21.77 -8.52
C ARG A 382 8.23 -21.18 -7.19
N ALA A 383 9.26 -21.75 -6.56
CA ALA A 383 9.74 -21.24 -5.27
C ALA A 383 10.32 -19.83 -5.41
N GLY A 384 11.25 -19.66 -6.35
CA GLY A 384 11.76 -18.33 -6.66
C GLY A 384 12.40 -18.16 -8.04
N TRP A 385 12.44 -16.91 -8.46
CA TRP A 385 13.13 -16.43 -9.66
C TRP A 385 13.90 -15.17 -9.30
N MET A 386 15.22 -15.27 -9.16
CA MET A 386 16.05 -14.21 -8.60
C MET A 386 17.19 -13.88 -9.56
N HIS A 387 16.93 -12.95 -10.47
CA HIS A 387 17.84 -12.53 -11.53
C HIS A 387 18.26 -11.09 -11.27
N GLY A 388 19.51 -10.91 -10.86
CA GLY A 388 20.15 -9.60 -10.84
C GLY A 388 20.72 -9.23 -12.20
N ILE A 389 21.69 -8.32 -12.19
CA ILE A 389 22.38 -7.84 -13.40
C ILE A 389 23.84 -8.28 -13.30
N GLU A 390 24.41 -8.91 -14.33
CA GLU A 390 25.76 -9.53 -14.28
C GLU A 390 26.86 -8.55 -13.83
N ASN A 391 26.77 -7.28 -14.22
CA ASN A 391 27.70 -6.21 -13.84
C ASN A 391 27.23 -5.33 -12.66
N ALA A 392 26.08 -5.66 -12.07
CA ALA A 392 25.51 -5.03 -10.87
C ALA A 392 24.77 -6.09 -10.06
N THR A 393 25.53 -7.09 -9.60
CA THR A 393 25.01 -8.24 -8.85
C THR A 393 24.24 -7.75 -7.63
N PHE A 394 23.06 -8.31 -7.38
CA PHE A 394 22.28 -7.99 -6.19
C PHE A 394 22.83 -8.76 -4.99
N THR A 395 23.06 -8.09 -3.86
CA THR A 395 23.83 -8.65 -2.73
C THR A 395 23.06 -8.59 -1.42
N GLY A 396 23.57 -9.22 -0.36
CA GLY A 396 22.95 -9.16 0.96
C GLY A 396 21.54 -9.75 1.00
N ILE A 397 21.25 -10.74 0.16
CA ILE A 397 19.97 -11.46 0.18
C ILE A 397 20.02 -12.50 1.30
N CYS A 398 19.08 -12.43 2.23
CA CYS A 398 18.96 -13.35 3.35
C CYS A 398 17.59 -14.02 3.31
N LEU A 399 17.58 -15.34 3.14
CA LEU A 399 16.38 -16.17 3.23
C LEU A 399 16.45 -17.01 4.51
N SER A 400 15.44 -16.95 5.37
CA SER A 400 15.45 -17.71 6.64
C SER A 400 14.10 -18.31 6.98
N ASN A 401 14.05 -19.60 7.32
CA ASN A 401 12.81 -20.29 7.70
C ASN A 401 11.69 -20.09 6.67
N ILE A 402 11.92 -20.60 5.45
CA ILE A 402 11.00 -20.48 4.31
C ILE A 402 10.61 -21.87 3.84
N THR A 403 9.31 -22.16 3.77
CA THR A 403 8.78 -23.40 3.22
C THR A 403 7.76 -23.12 2.12
N LEU A 404 8.06 -23.49 0.87
CA LEU A 404 7.21 -23.29 -0.30
C LEU A 404 6.82 -24.64 -0.93
N GLN A 405 5.62 -25.12 -0.61
CA GLN A 405 5.11 -26.42 -1.03
C GLN A 405 4.36 -26.29 -2.36
N GLY A 406 4.55 -27.25 -3.28
CA GLY A 406 3.88 -27.28 -4.58
C GLY A 406 2.48 -27.91 -4.55
N THR A 407 1.70 -27.70 -5.63
CA THR A 407 0.30 -28.16 -5.78
C THR A 407 0.15 -29.67 -5.95
N THR A 408 1.04 -30.29 -6.72
CA THR A 408 1.19 -31.74 -6.98
C THR A 408 2.21 -31.87 -8.12
N GLY A 409 3.27 -32.68 -7.97
CA GLY A 409 4.32 -32.81 -8.97
C GLY A 409 5.73 -32.55 -8.42
N PRO A 410 6.73 -32.23 -9.26
CA PRO A 410 8.08 -31.92 -8.78
C PRO A 410 8.05 -30.74 -7.80
N ARG A 411 8.94 -30.77 -6.80
CA ARG A 411 9.08 -29.67 -5.82
C ARG A 411 9.29 -28.35 -6.57
N PRO A 412 8.72 -27.23 -6.09
CA PRO A 412 8.93 -25.93 -6.72
C PRO A 412 10.43 -25.63 -6.87
N SER A 413 10.83 -25.03 -7.98
CA SER A 413 12.26 -24.78 -8.24
C SER A 413 12.64 -23.34 -7.94
N TRP A 414 13.93 -23.15 -7.68
CA TRP A 414 14.59 -21.86 -7.69
C TRP A 414 15.37 -21.69 -8.99
N ASN A 415 15.39 -20.46 -9.52
CA ASN A 415 16.26 -20.08 -10.62
C ASN A 415 16.92 -18.76 -10.26
N CYS A 416 18.25 -18.75 -10.22
CA CYS A 416 19.03 -17.61 -9.78
C CYS A 416 20.11 -17.28 -10.79
N ASN A 417 20.38 -15.99 -10.96
CA ASN A 417 21.50 -15.48 -11.73
C ASN A 417 21.92 -14.11 -11.20
N ALA A 418 23.22 -13.82 -11.17
CA ALA A 418 23.76 -12.53 -10.77
C ALA A 418 23.19 -11.99 -9.43
N ILE A 419 23.06 -12.88 -8.45
CA ILE A 419 22.69 -12.57 -7.08
C ILE A 419 23.71 -13.18 -6.10
N ARG A 420 23.77 -12.66 -4.87
CA ARG A 420 24.58 -13.22 -3.78
C ARG A 420 23.87 -13.09 -2.45
N GLY A 421 23.87 -14.18 -1.67
CA GLY A 421 23.23 -14.19 -0.36
C GLY A 421 23.46 -15.46 0.43
N ALA A 422 22.61 -15.64 1.44
CA ALA A 422 22.56 -16.80 2.32
C ALA A 422 21.12 -17.29 2.50
N ALA A 423 20.97 -18.60 2.69
CA ALA A 423 19.71 -19.25 2.98
C ALA A 423 19.86 -20.22 4.16
N ILE A 424 18.98 -20.11 5.15
CA ILE A 424 18.94 -20.93 6.38
C ILE A 424 17.54 -21.52 6.51
N GLU A 425 17.42 -22.83 6.67
CA GLU A 425 16.12 -23.51 6.83
C GLU A 425 15.12 -23.18 5.69
N VAL A 426 15.58 -23.25 4.44
CA VAL A 426 14.75 -22.99 3.26
C VAL A 426 14.44 -24.29 2.52
N SER A 427 13.15 -24.55 2.31
CA SER A 427 12.63 -25.69 1.56
C SER A 427 11.66 -25.18 0.48
N PRO A 428 11.86 -25.52 -0.80
CA PRO A 428 12.89 -26.37 -1.37
C PRO A 428 14.27 -25.68 -1.37
N GLN A 429 15.35 -26.47 -1.50
CA GLN A 429 16.73 -25.99 -1.47
C GLN A 429 16.95 -24.85 -2.49
N PRO A 430 17.43 -23.67 -2.06
CA PRO A 430 17.76 -22.56 -2.96
C PRO A 430 18.96 -22.82 -3.87
N CYS A 431 19.21 -21.88 -4.79
CA CYS A 431 20.35 -21.92 -5.69
C CYS A 431 21.69 -21.75 -4.95
N ALA A 432 22.80 -22.16 -5.58
CA ALA A 432 24.15 -22.06 -5.01
C ALA A 432 24.61 -20.60 -4.76
N GLU A 433 24.05 -19.64 -5.48
CA GLU A 433 24.26 -18.20 -5.28
C GLU A 433 23.82 -17.72 -3.88
N LEU A 434 22.97 -18.50 -3.20
CA LEU A 434 22.43 -18.23 -1.87
C LEU A 434 23.06 -19.12 -0.79
N THR A 435 24.24 -19.69 -1.01
CA THR A 435 24.94 -20.56 -0.05
C THR A 435 26.21 -19.94 0.54
N SER A 436 26.39 -18.62 0.46
CA SER A 436 27.60 -17.96 0.98
C SER A 436 27.57 -17.90 2.51
N ILE A 437 28.54 -18.53 3.17
CA ILE A 437 28.77 -18.46 4.64
C ILE A 437 29.54 -17.18 5.01
N GLU A 438 30.21 -16.55 4.04
CA GLU A 438 30.94 -15.30 4.23
C GLU A 438 30.02 -14.09 4.05
N GLN A 439 29.27 -13.72 5.09
CA GLN A 439 28.87 -12.32 5.31
C GLN A 439 28.47 -12.03 6.75
N SER A 440 29.15 -11.06 7.35
CA SER A 440 28.66 -10.25 8.46
C SER A 440 27.45 -9.42 7.98
N GLY A 441 26.26 -9.64 8.55
CA GLY A 441 25.01 -9.00 8.11
C GLY A 441 23.74 -9.74 8.55
N SER A 442 22.56 -9.38 8.01
CA SER A 442 21.21 -9.72 8.55
C SER A 442 20.87 -11.21 8.73
N CYS A 443 21.57 -12.13 8.07
CA CYS A 443 21.45 -13.58 8.32
C CYS A 443 22.22 -14.04 9.57
N ALA A 444 23.21 -13.29 10.05
CA ALA A 444 24.04 -13.60 11.23
C ALA A 444 23.39 -13.24 12.57
N SER A 445 22.33 -12.42 12.59
CA SER A 445 21.55 -12.13 13.81
C SER A 445 20.55 -13.24 14.19
N HIS A 446 20.55 -14.35 13.44
CA HIS A 446 19.58 -15.45 13.57
C HIS A 446 20.25 -16.84 13.64
N SER A 447 21.58 -16.90 13.82
CA SER A 447 22.33 -18.13 14.13
C SER A 447 22.43 -18.41 15.62
#